data_AF-A0A0K2RID7-F1
#
_entry.id   AF-A0A0K2RID7-F1
#
_cell.length_a   1.000
_cell.length_b   1.000
_cell.length_c   1.000
_cell.angle_alpha   90.00
_cell.angle_beta   90.00
_cell.angle_gamma   90.00
#
_symmetry.space_group_name_H-M   'P 1'
#
loop_
_entity.id
_entity.type
_entity.pdbx_description
1 polymer ?
#
loop_
_entity_poly.entity_id
_entity_poly.type
_entity_poly.pdbx_seq_one_letter_code
_entity_poly.pdbx_strand_id
1 'polypeptide(L)'
;MTKVVAFMSMSLDGYVADLEDGVDEVFDWYFAGDVDVPTFNPGFTFHVSEASAEHLRALMGEVGAMLTGRRTSDRADAWAASTRSACLRMW
;
A
#
# COMPACT_ATOMS: atom_id res chain seq x y z
N MET A 1 2.76 -10.74 -21.09
CA MET A 1 2.38 -9.31 -21.16
C MET A 1 2.19 -8.82 -19.74
N THR A 2 2.79 -7.70 -19.36
CA THR A 2 2.68 -7.17 -17.99
C THR A 2 1.26 -6.66 -17.73
N LYS A 3 0.71 -6.94 -16.54
CA LYS A 3 -0.59 -6.44 -16.10
C LYS A 3 -0.41 -5.16 -15.29
N VAL A 4 -1.33 -4.22 -15.46
CA VAL A 4 -1.44 -3.04 -14.60
C VAL A 4 -2.56 -3.31 -13.60
N VAL A 5 -2.25 -3.20 -12.31
CA VAL A 5 -3.19 -3.41 -11.21
C VAL A 5 -3.23 -2.14 -10.36
N ALA A 6 -4.43 -1.74 -9.95
CA ALA A 6 -4.63 -0.68 -8.96
C ALA A 6 -5.17 -1.31 -7.67
N PHE A 7 -4.52 -1.04 -6.56
CA PHE A 7 -4.91 -1.52 -5.23
C PHE A 7 -5.00 -0.33 -4.29
N MET A 8 -6.21 -0.02 -3.83
CA MET A 8 -6.54 1.16 -3.05
C MET A 8 -7.58 0.79 -2.01
N SER A 9 -7.55 1.46 -0.87
CA SER A 9 -8.67 1.47 0.09
C SER A 9 -9.43 2.78 -0.08
N MET A 10 -10.75 2.72 0.12
CA MET A 10 -11.61 3.90 0.03
C MET A 10 -12.77 3.78 1.01
N SER A 11 -13.29 4.93 1.42
CA SER A 11 -14.56 5.03 2.12
C SER A 11 -15.73 4.58 1.24
N LEU A 12 -16.87 4.30 1.86
CA LEU A 12 -18.07 3.83 1.13
C LEU A 12 -18.61 4.87 0.13
N ASP A 13 -18.39 6.15 0.42
CA ASP A 13 -18.73 7.29 -0.44
C ASP A 13 -17.65 7.63 -1.47
N GLY A 14 -16.56 6.85 -1.54
CA GLY A 14 -15.61 6.86 -2.65
C GLY A 14 -14.39 7.77 -2.48
N TYR A 15 -14.05 8.15 -1.26
CA TYR A 15 -12.86 8.96 -0.95
C TYR A 15 -11.71 8.09 -0.45
N VAL A 16 -10.48 8.40 -0.90
CA VAL A 16 -9.25 7.66 -0.53
C VAL A 16 -8.43 8.36 0.55
N ALA A 17 -8.80 9.58 0.93
CA ALA A 17 -8.19 10.37 1.98
C ALA A 17 -9.17 11.48 2.42
N ASP A 18 -8.95 12.04 3.62
CA ASP A 18 -9.68 13.22 4.08
C ASP A 18 -9.13 14.53 3.45
N LEU A 19 -9.69 15.67 3.85
CA LEU A 19 -9.33 17.00 3.32
C LEU A 19 -7.90 17.45 3.66
N GLU A 20 -7.28 16.86 4.67
CA GLU A 20 -5.91 17.11 5.12
C GLU A 20 -4.94 15.99 4.68
N ASP A 21 -5.40 15.11 3.80
CA ASP A 21 -4.85 13.82 3.37
C ASP A 21 -4.50 12.82 4.50
N GLY A 22 -5.29 12.80 5.56
CA GLY A 22 -5.33 11.67 6.48
C GLY A 22 -5.92 10.43 5.78
N VAL A 23 -5.36 9.28 6.09
CA VAL A 23 -5.75 7.97 5.53
C VAL A 23 -6.09 6.94 6.59
N ASP A 24 -6.02 7.32 7.87
CA ASP A 24 -6.08 6.40 9.00
C ASP A 24 -7.34 5.54 8.97
N GLU A 25 -8.51 6.16 8.77
CA GLU A 25 -9.80 5.45 8.73
C GLU A 25 -9.89 4.43 7.58
N VAL A 26 -9.36 4.77 6.40
CA VAL A 26 -9.38 3.84 5.25
C VAL A 26 -8.25 2.80 5.33
N PHE A 27 -7.23 3.02 6.17
CA PHE A 27 -6.10 2.11 6.34
C PHE A 27 -6.18 1.28 7.62
N ASP A 28 -7.12 1.57 8.53
CA ASP A 28 -7.27 0.89 9.82
C ASP A 28 -7.36 -0.64 9.67
N TRP A 29 -8.00 -1.11 8.61
CA TRP A 29 -8.12 -2.55 8.32
C TRP A 29 -6.78 -3.27 8.15
N TYR A 30 -5.70 -2.57 7.79
CA TYR A 30 -4.35 -3.14 7.70
C TYR A 30 -3.79 -3.58 9.06
N PHE A 31 -4.42 -3.17 10.17
CA PHE A 31 -3.98 -3.42 11.54
C PHE A 31 -5.06 -4.08 12.41
N ALA A 32 -6.20 -4.45 11.81
CA ALA A 32 -7.38 -4.92 12.52
C ALA A 32 -7.47 -6.45 12.67
N GLY A 33 -6.45 -7.22 12.25
CA GLY A 33 -6.46 -8.67 12.33
C GLY A 33 -5.22 -9.27 13.01
N ASP A 34 -5.21 -10.60 13.10
CA ASP A 34 -4.24 -11.35 13.92
C ASP A 34 -3.06 -11.94 13.11
N VAL A 35 -3.04 -11.74 11.79
CA VAL A 35 -2.07 -12.37 10.89
C VAL A 35 -1.05 -11.35 10.39
N ASP A 36 0.22 -11.61 10.73
CA ASP A 36 1.33 -10.80 10.26
C ASP A 36 1.60 -11.01 8.77
N VAL A 37 1.74 -9.90 8.07
CA VAL A 37 2.17 -9.86 6.68
C VAL A 37 3.32 -8.87 6.56
N PRO A 38 4.58 -9.36 6.55
CA PRO A 38 5.75 -8.52 6.35
C PRO A 38 5.69 -7.81 5.00
N THR A 39 6.07 -6.53 4.98
CA THR A 39 6.16 -5.75 3.74
C THR A 39 7.60 -5.71 3.23
N PHE A 40 7.80 -5.06 2.08
CA PHE A 40 9.14 -4.79 1.55
C PHE A 40 9.95 -3.81 2.40
N ASN A 41 9.30 -3.08 3.31
CA ASN A 41 9.97 -2.27 4.32
C ASN A 41 10.09 -3.10 5.61
N PRO A 42 11.30 -3.47 6.05
CA PRO A 42 11.51 -4.28 7.26
C PRO A 42 10.96 -3.64 8.54
N GLY A 43 10.75 -2.32 8.55
CA GLY A 43 10.16 -1.59 9.67
C GLY A 43 8.63 -1.56 9.68
N PHE A 44 7.97 -2.20 8.71
CA PHE A 44 6.52 -2.11 8.55
C PHE A 44 5.89 -3.46 8.21
N THR A 45 4.94 -3.88 9.05
CA THR A 45 4.22 -5.16 8.97
C THR A 45 2.72 -4.89 9.11
N PHE A 46 1.93 -5.48 8.22
CA PHE A 46 0.47 -5.46 8.35
C PHE A 46 -0.01 -6.55 9.31
N HIS A 47 -1.10 -6.28 10.01
CA HIS A 47 -1.78 -7.22 10.91
C HIS A 47 -3.24 -7.34 10.45
N VAL A 48 -3.52 -8.36 9.64
CA VAL A 48 -4.79 -8.48 8.90
C VAL A 48 -5.48 -9.83 9.16
N SER A 49 -6.70 -9.99 8.67
CA SER A 49 -7.36 -11.31 8.66
C SER A 49 -6.64 -12.30 7.74
N GLU A 50 -6.81 -13.61 7.95
CA GLU A 50 -6.19 -14.65 7.11
C GLU A 50 -6.55 -14.50 5.62
N ALA A 51 -7.81 -14.21 5.30
CA ALA A 51 -8.25 -14.02 3.92
C ALA A 51 -7.58 -12.81 3.24
N SER A 52 -7.37 -11.74 4.00
CA SER A 52 -6.64 -10.56 3.51
C SER A 52 -5.15 -10.84 3.40
N ALA A 53 -4.58 -11.64 4.32
CA ALA A 53 -3.18 -12.04 4.28
C ALA A 53 -2.85 -12.85 3.03
N GLU A 54 -3.71 -13.80 2.64
CA GLU A 54 -3.57 -14.53 1.38
C GLU A 54 -3.54 -13.58 0.18
N HIS A 55 -4.49 -12.64 0.12
CA HIS A 55 -4.57 -11.67 -0.98
C HIS A 55 -3.34 -10.75 -1.05
N LEU A 56 -2.89 -10.20 0.08
CA LEU A 56 -1.74 -9.31 0.15
C LEU A 56 -0.44 -10.02 -0.22
N ARG A 57 -0.23 -11.26 0.27
CA ARG A 57 0.96 -12.06 -0.07
C ARG A 57 1.01 -12.37 -1.57
N ALA A 58 -0.12 -12.73 -2.17
CA ALA A 58 -0.21 -12.97 -3.62
C ALA A 58 0.09 -11.68 -4.41
N LEU A 59 -0.57 -10.57 -4.06
CA LEU A 59 -0.37 -9.28 -4.73
C LEU A 59 1.10 -8.83 -4.65
N MET A 60 1.70 -8.84 -3.46
CA MET A 60 3.10 -8.45 -3.29
C MET A 60 4.06 -9.39 -4.03
N GLY A 61 3.76 -10.68 -4.13
CA GLY A 61 4.56 -11.64 -4.90
C GLY A 61 4.58 -11.38 -6.41
N GLU A 62 3.56 -10.71 -6.95
CA GLU A 62 3.43 -10.42 -8.38
C GLU A 62 3.88 -9.01 -8.78
N VAL A 63 3.89 -8.06 -7.84
CA VAL A 63 4.23 -6.66 -8.11
C VAL A 63 5.74 -6.47 -8.24
N GLY A 64 6.20 -6.14 -9.45
CA GLY A 64 7.60 -5.82 -9.74
C GLY A 64 7.95 -4.32 -9.72
N ALA A 65 6.95 -3.44 -9.79
CA ALA A 65 7.13 -1.99 -9.79
C ALA A 65 5.87 -1.29 -9.28
N MET A 66 6.04 -0.12 -8.67
CA MET A 66 4.95 0.72 -8.15
C MET A 66 4.98 2.09 -8.81
N LEU A 67 3.82 2.56 -9.27
CA LEU A 67 3.62 3.93 -9.73
C LEU A 67 2.83 4.68 -8.67
N THR A 68 3.27 5.89 -8.33
CA THR A 68 2.55 6.74 -7.38
C THR A 68 2.55 8.18 -7.84
N GLY A 69 1.53 8.94 -7.44
CA GLY A 69 1.48 10.37 -7.68
C GLY A 69 2.45 11.12 -6.77
N ARG A 70 2.90 12.30 -7.21
CA ARG A 70 3.81 13.17 -6.43
C ARG A 70 3.31 13.43 -5.01
N ARG A 71 2.03 13.75 -4.83
CA ARG A 71 1.44 14.00 -3.51
C ARG A 71 1.58 12.81 -2.56
N THR A 72 1.28 11.60 -3.04
CA THR A 72 1.42 10.36 -2.27
C THR A 72 2.89 10.08 -1.97
N SER A 73 3.78 10.30 -2.95
CA SER A 73 5.23 10.17 -2.74
C SER A 73 5.75 11.09 -1.64
N ASP A 74 5.30 12.36 -1.65
CA ASP A 74 5.76 13.36 -0.69
C ASP A 74 5.24 13.06 0.73
N ARG A 75 3.99 12.62 0.88
CA ARG A 75 3.42 12.26 2.19
C ARG A 75 3.97 10.96 2.78
N ALA A 76 4.39 10.05 1.93
CA ALA A 76 4.93 8.76 2.35
C ALA A 76 6.46 8.80 2.53
N ASP A 77 7.10 9.97 2.45
CA ASP A 77 8.56 10.15 2.42
C ASP A 77 9.25 9.16 1.45
N ALA A 78 8.57 8.90 0.32
CA ALA A 78 8.90 7.93 -0.73
C ALA A 78 9.43 6.55 -0.24
N TRP A 79 9.05 6.10 0.96
CA TRP A 79 9.43 4.81 1.55
C TRP A 79 10.95 4.53 1.46
N ALA A 80 11.78 5.47 1.92
CA ALA A 80 13.23 5.34 2.24
C ALA A 80 14.01 4.24 1.48
N ALA A 81 14.11 4.37 0.15
CA ALA A 81 15.02 3.65 -0.77
C ALA A 81 15.47 2.23 -0.36
N SER A 82 14.73 1.20 -0.80
CA SER A 82 15.28 -0.15 -1.01
C SER A 82 14.95 -0.68 -2.42
N THR A 83 15.97 -1.27 -3.05
CA THR A 83 16.19 -1.44 -4.50
C THR A 83 15.28 -2.46 -5.20
N ARG A 84 14.03 -2.68 -4.80
CA ARG A 84 13.15 -3.63 -5.52
C ARG A 84 11.73 -3.17 -5.84
N SER A 85 11.35 -1.96 -5.47
CA SER A 85 10.18 -1.28 -6.03
C SER A 85 10.61 0.13 -6.38
N ALA A 86 11.08 0.31 -7.61
CA ALA A 86 11.34 1.65 -8.13
C ALA A 86 10.01 2.40 -8.14
N CYS A 87 9.83 3.26 -7.15
CA CYS A 87 8.82 4.30 -7.18
C CYS A 87 9.23 5.25 -8.31
N LEU A 88 8.71 5.01 -9.51
CA LEU A 88 9.01 5.84 -10.66
C LEU A 88 8.31 7.18 -10.42
N ARG A 89 9.10 8.16 -10.00
CA ARG A 89 8.68 9.55 -9.84
C ARG A 89 8.39 10.12 -11.23
N MET A 90 7.14 10.02 -11.66
CA MET A 90 6.69 10.62 -12.91
C MET A 90 6.18 12.03 -12.61
N TRP A 91 7.12 12.99 -12.68
CA TRP A 91 7.00 14.47 -12.56
C TRP A 91 6.31 15.04 -11.30
#